data_AF-A0AAD7FFD1-F1
#
_entry.id   AF-A0AAD7FFD1-F1
#
_cell.length_a   1.000
_cell.length_b   1.000
_cell.length_c   1.000
_cell.angle_alpha   90.00
_cell.angle_beta   90.00
_cell.angle_gamma   90.00
#
_symmetry.space_group_name_H-M   'P 1'
#
loop_
_entity.id
_entity.type
_entity.pdbx_description
1 polymer ?
#
loop_
_entity_poly.entity_id
_entity_poly.type
_entity_poly.pdbx_seq_one_letter_code
_entity_poly.pdbx_strand_id
1 'polypeptide(L)'
;MQQYFSQEPKKRRIFVLHGLGGSGKTQVALKFLESCNEDTRQFFVNASSSDNLNTSFMNIAISQGFGKTAEAGHQWLISKHKKWTLLFDNADNPKLKLWPFFPQCTHGKIIVTSRKPTTGCSCQPGCSLPGRRFG
;
A
#
# COMPACT_ATOMS: atom_id res chain seq x y z
N MET A 1 12.49 35.79 -14.77
CA MET A 1 12.49 34.58 -15.60
C MET A 1 12.32 33.39 -14.66
N GLN A 2 11.10 32.85 -14.57
CA GLN A 2 10.72 31.84 -13.58
C GLN A 2 11.43 30.51 -13.89
N GLN A 3 12.28 30.07 -12.96
CA GLN A 3 12.98 28.81 -13.08
C GLN A 3 12.00 27.68 -12.69
N TYR A 4 11.71 26.84 -13.68
CA TYR A 4 10.83 25.70 -13.61
C TYR A 4 11.29 24.75 -12.49
N PHE A 5 10.56 24.72 -11.37
CA PHE A 5 10.55 23.55 -10.50
C PHE A 5 9.94 22.40 -11.32
N SER A 6 10.78 21.62 -11.99
CA SER A 6 10.40 20.33 -12.54
C SER A 6 9.90 19.48 -11.38
N GLN A 7 8.59 19.43 -11.20
CA GLN A 7 7.97 18.46 -10.32
C GLN A 7 8.29 17.10 -10.93
N GLU A 8 9.34 16.42 -10.43
CA GLU A 8 9.49 15.01 -10.70
C GLU A 8 8.16 14.33 -10.34
N PRO A 9 7.59 13.49 -11.22
CA PRO A 9 6.34 12.82 -10.92
C PRO A 9 6.52 12.06 -9.60
N LYS A 10 5.78 12.45 -8.56
CA LYS A 10 5.89 11.87 -7.21
C LYS A 10 5.82 10.35 -7.33
N LYS A 11 6.98 9.67 -7.25
CA LYS A 11 7.07 8.21 -7.31
C LYS A 11 6.23 7.62 -6.19
N ARG A 12 5.39 6.64 -6.53
CA ARG A 12 4.54 5.93 -5.56
C ARG A 12 5.43 5.27 -4.51
N ARG A 13 5.08 5.45 -3.24
CA ARG A 13 5.84 4.86 -2.12
C ARG A 13 5.18 3.54 -1.70
N ILE A 14 5.88 2.44 -1.93
CA ILE A 14 5.49 1.09 -1.53
C ILE A 14 6.54 0.59 -0.53
N PHE A 15 6.10 0.18 0.65
CA PHE A 15 6.94 -0.39 1.70
C PHE A 15 6.57 -1.85 1.88
N VAL A 16 7.56 -2.74 1.95
CA VAL A 16 7.33 -4.17 2.15
C VAL A 16 8.05 -4.60 3.42
N LEU A 17 7.30 -5.15 4.37
CA LEU A 17 7.77 -5.70 5.63
C LEU A 17 7.59 -7.22 5.58
N HIS A 18 8.69 -7.97 5.59
CA HIS A 18 8.65 -9.43 5.63
C HIS A 18 9.51 -10.00 6.75
N GLY A 19 9.18 -11.21 7.19
CA GLY A 19 9.86 -11.87 8.32
C GLY A 19 9.03 -13.01 8.91
N LEU A 20 9.64 -13.83 9.76
CA LEU A 20 9.00 -15.01 10.37
C LEU A 20 7.66 -14.70 11.04
N GLY A 21 6.78 -15.71 11.12
CA GLY A 21 5.51 -15.60 11.86
C GLY A 21 5.77 -15.14 13.30
N GLY A 22 4.89 -14.28 13.84
CA GLY A 22 5.04 -13.75 15.20
C GLY A 22 6.06 -12.62 15.38
N SER A 23 6.79 -12.20 14.33
CA SER A 23 7.81 -11.15 14.43
C SER A 23 7.28 -9.70 14.60
N GLY A 24 5.98 -9.51 14.86
CA GLY A 24 5.40 -8.18 15.08
C GLY A 24 5.28 -7.26 13.86
N LYS A 25 5.39 -7.76 12.62
CA LYS A 25 5.32 -6.94 11.37
C LYS A 25 4.09 -6.05 11.31
N THR A 26 2.92 -6.63 11.59
CA THR A 26 1.64 -5.90 11.60
C THR A 26 1.66 -4.80 12.66
N GLN A 27 2.27 -5.05 13.82
CA GLN A 27 2.40 -4.06 14.90
C GLN A 27 3.35 -2.91 14.53
N VAL A 28 4.45 -3.19 13.84
CA VAL A 28 5.35 -2.16 13.29
C VAL A 28 4.65 -1.34 12.20
N ALA A 29 3.89 -2.00 11.33
CA ALA A 29 3.11 -1.33 10.28
C ALA A 29 2.03 -0.41 10.88
N LEU A 30 1.33 -0.87 11.92
CA LEU A 30 0.35 -0.09 12.67
C LEU A 30 0.98 1.15 13.30
N LYS A 31 2.11 1.00 13.99
CA LYS A 31 2.84 2.13 14.59
C LYS A 31 3.30 3.15 13.54
N PHE A 32 3.67 2.68 12.35
CA PHE A 32 3.99 3.55 11.23
C PHE A 32 2.75 4.30 10.70
N LEU A 33 1.58 3.66 10.66
CA LEU A 33 0.32 4.31 10.30
C LEU A 33 -0.07 5.40 11.30
N GLU A 34 0.10 5.14 12.60
CA GLU A 34 -0.12 6.12 13.67
C GLU A 34 0.80 7.34 13.52
N SER A 35 2.03 7.15 13.04
CA SER A 35 2.97 8.25 12.78
C SER A 35 2.67 9.04 11.50
N CYS A 36 1.70 8.61 10.68
CA CYS A 36 1.31 9.36 9.49
C CYS A 36 0.37 10.52 9.86
N ASN A 37 0.44 11.60 9.07
CA ASN A 37 -0.41 12.79 9.25
C ASN A 37 -1.89 12.43 9.48
N GLU A 38 -2.51 13.07 10.46
CA GLU A 38 -3.93 12.88 10.85
C GLU A 38 -4.91 13.07 9.68
N ASP A 39 -4.57 13.93 8.71
CA ASP A 39 -5.36 14.15 7.48
C ASP A 39 -5.37 12.96 6.49
N THR A 40 -4.62 11.89 6.78
CA THR A 40 -4.46 10.74 5.90
C THR A 40 -5.39 9.61 6.32
N ARG A 41 -6.31 9.22 5.45
CA ARG A 41 -7.19 8.06 5.71
C ARG A 41 -6.39 6.76 5.70
N GLN A 42 -6.65 5.89 6.66
CA GLN A 42 -5.92 4.63 6.81
C GLN A 42 -6.87 3.47 6.49
N PHE A 43 -6.40 2.53 5.67
CA PHE A 43 -7.20 1.39 5.25
C PHE A 43 -6.43 0.09 5.41
N PHE A 44 -7.12 -0.91 5.92
CA PHE A 44 -6.60 -2.26 6.10
C PHE A 44 -7.17 -3.16 5.01
N VAL A 45 -6.28 -3.88 4.34
CA VAL A 45 -6.60 -4.78 3.25
C VAL A 45 -6.03 -6.14 3.58
N ASN A 46 -6.90 -7.15 3.70
CA ASN A 46 -6.44 -8.51 3.93
C ASN A 46 -6.03 -9.15 2.60
N ALA A 47 -4.74 -9.43 2.46
CA ALA A 47 -4.10 -9.93 1.25
C ALA A 47 -3.88 -11.46 1.28
N SER A 48 -4.66 -12.20 2.06
CA SER A 48 -4.58 -13.68 2.12
C SER A 48 -5.11 -14.37 0.87
N SER A 49 -6.10 -13.78 0.20
CA SER A 49 -6.78 -14.33 -0.98
C SER A 49 -7.39 -13.22 -1.84
N SER A 50 -7.76 -13.53 -3.08
CA SER A 50 -8.46 -12.59 -3.98
C SER A 50 -9.80 -12.14 -3.43
N ASP A 51 -10.55 -13.04 -2.78
CA ASP A 51 -11.85 -12.75 -2.18
C ASP A 51 -11.70 -11.77 -1.03
N ASN A 52 -10.73 -11.99 -0.14
CA ASN A 52 -10.44 -11.08 0.96
C ASN A 52 -10.00 -9.69 0.46
N LEU A 53 -9.24 -9.62 -0.63
CA LEU A 53 -8.91 -8.35 -1.28
C LEU A 53 -10.18 -7.66 -1.76
N ASN A 54 -11.01 -8.32 -2.56
CA ASN A 54 -12.25 -7.74 -3.08
C ASN A 54 -13.19 -7.26 -1.98
N THR A 55 -13.39 -8.05 -0.93
CA THR A 55 -14.17 -7.66 0.24
C THR A 55 -13.57 -6.44 0.94
N SER A 56 -12.24 -6.39 1.09
CA SER A 56 -11.57 -5.24 1.71
C SER A 56 -11.78 -3.95 0.89
N PHE A 57 -11.66 -4.01 -0.43
CA PHE A 57 -11.92 -2.85 -1.30
C PHE A 57 -13.39 -2.44 -1.32
N MET A 58 -14.32 -3.39 -1.28
CA MET A 58 -15.75 -3.11 -1.11
C MET A 58 -16.01 -2.37 0.21
N ASN A 59 -15.38 -2.80 1.30
CA ASN A 59 -15.51 -2.13 2.60
C ASN A 59 -14.95 -0.69 2.55
N ILE A 60 -13.89 -0.45 1.79
CA ILE A 60 -13.41 0.93 1.52
C ILE A 60 -14.53 1.72 0.85
N ALA A 61 -15.12 1.23 -0.24
CA ALA A 61 -16.21 1.91 -0.94
C ALA A 61 -17.37 2.29 -0.01
N ILE A 62 -17.82 1.33 0.81
CA ILE A 62 -18.92 1.50 1.76
C ILE A 62 -18.55 2.53 2.83
N SER A 63 -17.37 2.42 3.43
CA SER A 63 -16.90 3.35 4.48
C SER A 63 -16.79 4.80 4.01
N GLN A 64 -16.57 4.98 2.70
CA GLN A 64 -16.43 6.30 2.08
C GLN A 64 -17.74 6.79 1.44
N GLY A 65 -18.81 6.00 1.48
CA GLY A 65 -20.08 6.32 0.83
C GLY A 65 -19.97 6.42 -0.71
N PHE A 66 -18.97 5.78 -1.31
CA PHE A 66 -18.65 5.88 -2.74
C PHE A 66 -19.21 4.72 -3.57
N GLY A 67 -19.77 3.69 -2.92
CA GLY A 67 -20.41 2.56 -3.60
C GLY A 67 -20.45 1.29 -2.76
N LYS A 68 -20.82 0.18 -3.39
CA LYS A 68 -20.92 -1.16 -2.76
C LYS A 68 -20.11 -2.24 -3.50
N THR A 69 -19.16 -1.84 -4.35
CA THR A 69 -18.35 -2.77 -5.15
C THR A 69 -16.86 -2.54 -4.90
N ALA A 70 -16.03 -3.53 -5.20
CA ALA A 70 -14.57 -3.43 -5.05
C ALA A 70 -13.99 -2.37 -6.00
N GLU A 71 -14.55 -2.28 -7.22
CA GLU A 71 -14.19 -1.30 -8.24
C GLU A 71 -14.44 0.12 -7.76
N ALA A 72 -15.56 0.37 -7.09
CA ALA A 72 -15.87 1.66 -6.50
C ALA A 72 -14.83 2.05 -5.44
N GLY A 73 -14.40 1.08 -4.61
CA GLY A 73 -13.33 1.30 -3.62
C GLY A 73 -12.00 1.65 -4.28
N HIS A 74 -11.67 0.96 -5.37
CA HIS A 74 -10.46 1.25 -6.16
C HIS A 74 -10.52 2.63 -6.82
N GLN A 75 -11.66 3.00 -7.39
CA GLN A 75 -11.89 4.33 -7.97
C GLN A 75 -11.77 5.43 -6.93
N TRP A 76 -12.33 5.22 -5.73
CA TRP A 76 -12.19 6.17 -4.64
C TRP A 76 -10.72 6.39 -4.27
N LEU A 77 -9.90 5.34 -4.24
CA LEU A 77 -8.45 5.43 -3.97
C LEU A 77 -7.67 6.15 -5.08
N ILE A 78 -8.14 6.14 -6.32
CA ILE A 78 -7.53 6.89 -7.42
C ILE A 78 -7.98 8.36 -7.41
N SER A 79 -9.13 8.66 -6.79
CA SER A 79 -9.67 10.01 -6.72
C SER A 79 -8.75 10.96 -5.95
N LYS A 80 -8.58 12.19 -6.45
CA LYS A 80 -7.58 13.15 -5.94
C LYS A 80 -7.94 13.86 -4.64
N HIS A 81 -9.12 13.57 -4.08
CA HIS A 81 -9.69 14.42 -3.04
C HIS A 81 -9.12 14.16 -1.65
N LYS A 82 -8.43 13.04 -1.40
CA LYS A 82 -7.89 12.69 -0.07
C LYS A 82 -6.58 11.90 -0.16
N LYS A 83 -5.65 12.20 0.77
CA LYS A 83 -4.47 11.36 1.00
C LYS A 83 -4.92 10.11 1.75
N TRP A 84 -4.31 8.98 1.43
CA TRP A 84 -4.59 7.72 2.11
C TRP A 84 -3.32 6.87 2.24
N THR A 85 -3.37 5.93 3.19
CA THR A 85 -2.38 4.85 3.34
C THR A 85 -3.10 3.51 3.37
N LEU A 86 -2.65 2.57 2.54
CA LEU A 86 -3.15 1.20 2.50
C LEU A 86 -2.15 0.27 3.16
N LEU A 87 -2.62 -0.55 4.10
CA LEU A 87 -1.87 -1.68 4.65
C LEU A 87 -2.45 -2.98 4.11
N PHE A 88 -1.68 -3.66 3.27
CA PHE A 88 -1.93 -5.03 2.83
C PHE A 88 -1.34 -5.98 3.87
N ASP A 89 -2.19 -6.57 4.71
CA ASP A 89 -1.76 -7.52 5.73
C ASP A 89 -1.88 -8.97 5.24
N ASN A 90 -1.01 -9.85 5.74
CA ASN A 90 -1.04 -11.29 5.46
C ASN A 90 -0.84 -11.66 3.97
N ALA A 91 0.01 -10.92 3.27
CA ALA A 91 0.36 -11.14 1.85
C ALA A 91 1.32 -12.34 1.66
N ASP A 92 0.92 -13.52 2.15
CA ASP A 92 1.79 -14.69 2.22
C ASP A 92 1.72 -15.57 0.97
N ASN A 93 0.67 -15.43 0.17
CA ASN A 93 0.44 -16.25 -0.99
C ASN A 93 1.24 -15.72 -2.21
N PRO A 94 2.31 -16.41 -2.65
CA PRO A 94 3.12 -15.93 -3.77
C PRO A 94 2.38 -16.01 -5.12
N LYS A 95 1.30 -16.78 -5.22
CA LYS A 95 0.47 -16.88 -6.42
C LYS A 95 -0.50 -15.71 -6.54
N LEU A 96 -0.77 -14.99 -5.45
CA LEU A 96 -1.69 -13.86 -5.44
C LEU A 96 -0.99 -12.60 -5.96
N LYS A 97 -1.48 -12.09 -7.09
CA LYS A 97 -0.96 -10.84 -7.67
C LYS A 97 -1.59 -9.66 -6.96
N LEU A 98 -0.81 -8.92 -6.18
CA LEU A 98 -1.26 -7.68 -5.51
C LEU A 98 -1.22 -6.45 -6.43
N TRP A 99 -0.33 -6.46 -7.43
CA TRP A 99 -0.14 -5.34 -8.36
C TRP A 99 -1.43 -4.81 -9.00
N PRO A 100 -2.40 -5.65 -9.43
CA PRO A 100 -3.67 -5.17 -9.98
C PRO A 100 -4.53 -4.37 -8.97
N PHE A 101 -4.34 -4.61 -7.68
CA PHE A 101 -5.07 -3.93 -6.61
C PHE A 101 -4.39 -2.62 -6.20
N PHE A 102 -3.18 -2.34 -6.67
CA PHE A 102 -2.49 -1.10 -6.34
C PHE A 102 -3.07 0.06 -7.16
N PRO A 103 -3.73 1.05 -6.51
CA PRO A 103 -4.36 2.15 -7.22
C PRO A 103 -3.31 2.98 -7.97
N GLN A 104 -3.61 3.31 -9.22
CA GLN A 104 -2.68 3.98 -10.12
C GLN A 104 -2.57 5.49 -9.87
N CYS A 105 -2.10 5.88 -8.68
CA CYS A 105 -1.97 7.29 -8.28
C CYS A 105 -0.63 7.58 -7.58
N THR A 106 -0.35 8.88 -7.37
CA THR A 106 0.91 9.40 -6.79
C THR A 106 0.76 9.95 -5.37
N HIS A 107 -0.47 10.02 -4.85
CA HIS A 107 -0.79 10.62 -3.55
C HIS A 107 -1.08 9.60 -2.43
N GLY A 108 -0.99 8.31 -2.72
CA GLY A 108 -1.21 7.22 -1.78
C GLY A 108 0.09 6.55 -1.34
N LYS A 109 0.11 6.05 -0.09
CA LYS A 109 1.18 5.20 0.43
C LYS A 109 0.68 3.77 0.56
N ILE A 110 1.51 2.79 0.21
CA ILE A 110 1.17 1.36 0.32
C ILE A 110 2.19 0.69 1.24
N ILE A 111 1.71 -0.09 2.19
CA ILE A 111 2.51 -0.91 3.10
C ILE A 111 2.04 -2.35 2.89
N VAL A 112 2.95 -3.29 2.77
CA VAL A 112 2.65 -4.72 2.61
C VAL A 112 3.35 -5.48 3.72
N THR A 113 2.64 -6.31 4.48
CA THR A 113 3.22 -7.25 5.44
C THR A 113 3.08 -8.68 4.92
N SER A 114 4.16 -9.46 5.01
CA SER A 114 4.17 -10.87 4.60
C SER A 114 5.06 -11.71 5.52
N ARG A 115 4.71 -12.98 5.74
CA ARG A 115 5.57 -13.97 6.39
C ARG A 115 6.62 -14.53 5.44
N LYS A 116 6.42 -14.36 4.13
CA LYS A 116 7.35 -14.84 3.10
C LYS A 116 8.13 -13.65 2.53
N PRO A 117 9.43 -13.80 2.25
CA PRO A 117 10.10 -12.84 1.39
C PRO A 117 9.36 -12.85 0.05
N THR A 118 8.84 -11.70 -0.36
CA THR A 118 8.16 -11.57 -1.65
C THR A 118 9.20 -11.75 -2.75
N THR A 119 9.30 -12.97 -3.29
CA THR A 119 10.11 -13.28 -4.48
C THR A 119 9.42 -12.65 -5.68
N GLY A 120 9.57 -11.33 -5.83
CA GLY A 120 8.82 -10.57 -6.81
C GLY A 120 9.23 -9.11 -6.91
N CYS A 121 10.47 -8.79 -6.55
CA CYS A 121 11.13 -7.62 -7.08
C CYS A 121 12.34 -8.14 -7.87
N SER A 122 12.17 -8.41 -9.16
CA SER A 122 13.31 -8.34 -10.07
C SER A 122 13.69 -6.88 -10.19
N CYS A 123 14.31 -6.34 -9.14
CA CYS A 123 15.23 -5.23 -9.33
C CYS A 123 16.23 -5.74 -10.37
N GLN A 124 16.28 -5.11 -11.54
CA GLN A 124 17.45 -5.25 -12.38
C GLN A 124 18.69 -4.96 -11.51
N PRO A 125 19.80 -5.69 -11.70
CA PRO A 125 21.03 -5.39 -10.98
C PRO A 125 21.41 -3.93 -11.28
N GLY A 126 21.27 -3.04 -10.28
CA GLY A 126 21.55 -1.61 -10.41
C GLY A 126 20.63 -0.66 -9.64
N CYS A 127 19.44 -1.08 -9.17
CA CYS A 127 18.57 -0.20 -8.39
C CYS A 127 18.97 -0.15 -6.91
N SER A 128 19.83 0.79 -6.53
CA SER A 128 20.07 1.16 -5.14
C SER A 128 18.78 1.71 -4.51
N LEU A 129 18.10 0.87 -3.71
CA LEU A 129 17.10 1.34 -2.75
C LEU A 129 17.83 2.18 -1.70
N PRO A 130 17.36 3.39 -1.36
CA PRO A 130 17.84 4.08 -0.17
C PRO A 130 17.31 3.34 1.06
N GLY A 131 18.02 2.28 1.46
CA GLY A 131 17.79 1.58 2.71
C GLY A 131 18.18 2.50 3.86
N ARG A 132 17.20 3.07 4.56
CA ARG A 132 17.44 3.44 5.95
C ARG A 132 17.55 2.14 6.74
N ARG A 133 18.78 1.70 6.99
CA ARG A 133 19.07 0.83 8.13
C ARG A 133 18.67 1.60 9.39
N PHE A 134 17.71 1.06 10.13
CA PHE A 134 17.63 1.37 11.55
C PHE A 134 18.66 0.46 12.22
N GLY A 135 19.76 1.07 12.62
CA GLY A 135 20.79 0.57 13.52
C GLY A 135 21.19 1.73 14.42
#